data_AF-A0AAU8XUY5-F1
#
_entry.id   AF-A0AAU8XUY5-F1
#
_cell.length_a   1.000
_cell.length_b   1.000
_cell.length_c   1.000
_cell.angle_alpha   90.00
_cell.angle_beta   90.00
_cell.angle_gamma   90.00
#
_symmetry.space_group_name_H-M   'P 1'
#
loop_
_entity.id
_entity.type
_entity.pdbx_description
1 polymer ?
#
loop_
_entity_poly.entity_id
_entity_poly.type
_entity_poly.pdbx_seq_one_letter_code
_entity_poly.pdbx_strand_id
1 'polypeptide(L)' 'MKENLRDCLKELILFNDPRNTNFEVTNEDGKYHKATIKDLQELNLSDLYFIADLLGMSDLYLKDGEHDERPARGNLPNSR' A
#
# COMPACT_ATOMS: atom_id res chain seq x y z
N MET A 1 6.85 -7.49 -10.60
CA MET A 1 7.05 -6.44 -9.58
C MET A 1 6.51 -5.16 -10.19
N LYS A 2 5.65 -4.42 -9.49
CA LYS A 2 5.01 -3.20 -10.02
C LYS A 2 6.08 -2.10 -10.11
N GLU A 3 6.37 -1.62 -11.32
CA GLU A 3 7.49 -0.69 -11.52
C GLU A 3 7.07 0.78 -11.55
N ASN A 4 5.79 1.05 -11.83
CA ASN A 4 5.29 2.42 -11.95
C ASN A 4 3.77 2.49 -11.71
N LEU A 5 3.27 3.72 -11.57
CA LEU A 5 1.86 4.03 -11.31
C LEU A 5 0.90 3.42 -12.34
N ARG A 6 1.29 3.43 -13.63
CA ARG A 6 0.44 2.92 -14.71
C ARG A 6 0.23 1.41 -14.59
N ASP A 7 1.28 0.67 -14.28
CA ASP A 7 1.21 -0.80 -14.19
C ASP A 7 0.43 -1.22 -12.93
N CYS A 8 0.65 -0.54 -11.81
CA CYS A 8 -0.12 -0.75 -10.59
C CYS A 8 -1.63 -0.47 -10.79
N LEU A 9 -2.00 0.64 -11.44
CA LEU A 9 -3.40 0.93 -11.75
C LEU A 9 -4.04 -0.12 -12.66
N LYS A 10 -3.31 -0.64 -13.64
CA LYS A 10 -3.82 -1.72 -14.52
C LYS A 10 -4.10 -2.99 -13.73
N GLU A 11 -3.19 -3.39 -12.85
CA GLU A 11 -3.36 -4.56 -11.99
C GLU A 11 -4.56 -4.39 -11.05
N LEU A 12 -4.68 -3.24 -10.37
CA LEU A 12 -5.81 -2.94 -9.50
C LEU A 12 -7.14 -2.98 -10.26
N ILE A 13 -7.21 -2.40 -11.47
CA ILE A 13 -8.41 -2.48 -12.31
C ILE A 13 -8.73 -3.93 -12.69
N LEU A 14 -7.71 -4.72 -13.04
CA LEU A 14 -7.87 -6.12 -13.42
C LEU A 14 -8.48 -6.94 -12.26
N PHE A 15 -8.02 -6.73 -11.03
CA PHE A 15 -8.53 -7.44 -9.83
C PHE A 15 -9.96 -7.07 -9.48
N ASN A 16 -10.42 -5.87 -9.86
CA ASN A 16 -11.76 -5.37 -9.53
C ASN A 16 -12.75 -5.46 -10.69
N ASP A 17 -12.35 -5.97 -11.86
CA ASP A 17 -13.26 -6.22 -12.97
C ASP A 17 -14.16 -7.43 -12.67
N PRO A 18 -15.49 -7.25 -12.54
CA PRO A 18 -16.41 -8.35 -12.19
C PRO A 18 -16.49 -9.44 -13.27
N ARG A 19 -15.96 -9.18 -14.48
CA ARG A 19 -15.87 -10.18 -15.56
C ARG A 19 -14.67 -11.12 -15.38
N ASN A 20 -13.72 -10.75 -14.53
CA ASN A 20 -12.57 -11.57 -14.23
C ASN A 20 -12.88 -12.43 -12.99
N THR A 21 -13.13 -13.72 -13.21
CA THR A 21 -13.59 -14.64 -12.15
C THR A 21 -12.62 -15.76 -11.83
N ASN A 22 -11.53 -15.88 -12.60
CA ASN A 22 -10.56 -16.96 -12.50
C ASN A 22 -9.16 -16.38 -12.25
N PHE A 23 -8.95 -15.94 -11.02
CA PHE A 23 -7.63 -15.56 -10.55
C PHE A 23 -6.94 -16.74 -9.88
N GLU A 24 -5.66 -16.91 -10.20
CA GLU A 24 -4.76 -17.77 -9.46
C GLU A 24 -3.71 -16.88 -8.79
N VAL A 25 -3.48 -17.13 -7.51
CA VAL A 25 -2.50 -16.42 -6.70
C VAL A 25 -1.55 -17.44 -6.08
N THR A 26 -0.35 -16.98 -5.75
CA THR A 26 0.66 -17.81 -5.13
C THR A 26 0.62 -17.59 -3.63
N ASN A 27 0.54 -18.66 -2.85
CA ASN A 27 0.67 -18.57 -1.40
C ASN A 27 2.12 -18.37 -0.95
N GLU A 28 2.35 -18.21 0.35
CA GLU A 28 3.70 -18.04 0.94
C GLU A 28 4.65 -19.21 0.62
N ASP A 29 4.12 -20.41 0.38
CA ASP A 29 4.89 -21.61 0.01
C ASP A 29 5.22 -21.71 -1.48
N GLY A 30 4.83 -20.71 -2.29
CA GLY A 30 5.05 -20.74 -3.74
C GLY A 30 4.05 -21.59 -4.53
N LYS A 31 2.97 -22.07 -3.90
CA LYS A 31 1.92 -22.86 -4.57
C LYS A 31 0.80 -21.98 -5.09
N TYR A 32 0.39 -22.24 -6.32
CA TYR A 32 -0.78 -21.61 -6.92
C TYR A 32 -2.07 -22.16 -6.32
N HIS A 33 -3.01 -21.27 -6.04
CA HIS A 33 -4.39 -21.62 -5.71
C HIS A 33 -5.36 -20.61 -6.31
N LYS A 34 -6.63 -21.02 -6.39
CA LYS A 34 -7.71 -20.11 -6.77
C LYS A 34 -7.80 -18.98 -5.73
N ALA A 35 -7.83 -17.75 -6.21
CA ALA A 35 -7.93 -16.59 -5.33
C ALA A 35 -9.25 -16.61 -4.56
N THR A 36 -9.13 -16.38 -3.27
CA THR A 36 -10.24 -16.09 -2.36
C THR A 36 -10.52 -14.60 -2.36
N ILE A 37 -11.67 -14.20 -1.78
CA ILE A 37 -11.99 -12.79 -1.56
C ILE A 37 -10.89 -12.11 -0.72
N LYS A 38 -10.32 -12.83 0.25
CA LYS A 38 -9.27 -12.31 1.12
C LYS A 38 -8.00 -11.97 0.32
N ASP A 39 -7.57 -12.86 -0.57
CA ASP A 39 -6.38 -12.62 -1.40
C ASP A 39 -6.56 -11.38 -2.29
N LEU A 40 -7.75 -11.23 -2.88
CA LEU A 40 -8.08 -10.06 -3.70
C LEU A 40 -8.10 -8.77 -2.88
N GLN A 41 -8.60 -8.82 -1.64
CA GLN A 41 -8.56 -7.67 -0.73
C GLN A 41 -7.12 -7.27 -0.37
N GLU A 42 -6.24 -8.24 -0.11
CA GLU A 42 -4.83 -7.99 0.21
C GLU A 42 -4.07 -7.41 -1.00
N LEU A 43 -4.30 -7.95 -2.21
CA LEU A 43 -3.72 -7.44 -3.45
C LEU A 43 -4.18 -6.00 -3.75
N ASN A 44 -5.49 -5.75 -3.64
CA ASN A 44 -6.07 -4.42 -3.81
C ASN A 44 -5.48 -3.42 -2.81
N LEU A 45 -5.35 -3.80 -1.54
CA LEU A 45 -4.81 -2.94 -0.50
C LEU A 45 -3.33 -2.61 -0.77
N SER A 46 -2.55 -3.61 -1.17
CA SER A 46 -1.15 -3.43 -1.57
C SER A 46 -1.00 -2.45 -2.74
N ASP A 47 -1.87 -2.54 -3.76
CA ASP A 47 -1.90 -1.59 -4.88
C ASP A 47 -2.24 -0.17 -4.44
N LEU A 48 -3.25 -0.01 -3.60
CA LEU A 48 -3.67 1.30 -3.11
C LEU A 48 -2.58 1.98 -2.29
N TYR A 49 -1.88 1.25 -1.42
CA TYR A 49 -0.74 1.79 -0.65
C TYR A 49 0.40 2.19 -1.57
N PHE A 50 0.76 1.35 -2.53
CA PHE A 50 1.81 1.68 -3.50
C PHE A 50 1.47 2.91 -4.34
N ILE A 51 0.22 3.06 -4.77
CA ILE A 51 -0.26 4.26 -5.48
C ILE A 51 -0.14 5.50 -4.59
N ALA A 52 -0.61 5.40 -3.34
CA ALA A 52 -0.52 6.50 -2.38
C ALA A 52 0.93 6.92 -2.13
N ASP A 53 1.84 5.97 -1.93
CA ASP A 53 3.28 6.21 -1.76
C ASP A 53 3.90 6.91 -2.99
N LEU A 54 3.61 6.43 -4.20
CA LEU A 54 4.13 7.03 -5.43
C LEU A 54 3.65 8.47 -5.63
N LEU A 55 2.46 8.81 -5.12
CA LEU A 55 1.88 10.14 -5.20
C LEU A 55 2.26 11.04 -4.01
N GLY A 56 3.01 10.51 -3.03
CA GLY A 56 3.33 11.24 -1.80
C GLY A 56 2.10 11.48 -0.90
N MET A 57 1.10 10.60 -0.99
CA MET A 57 -0.16 10.62 -0.25
C MET A 57 -0.24 9.49 0.79
N SER A 58 0.90 9.08 1.35
CA SER A 58 0.98 8.00 2.34
C SER A 58 0.20 8.32 3.63
N ASP A 59 -0.03 9.60 3.90
CA ASP A 59 -0.88 10.12 4.98
C ASP A 59 -2.34 9.61 4.91
N LEU A 60 -2.83 9.22 3.73
CA LEU A 60 -4.17 8.66 3.58
C LEU A 60 -4.40 7.35 4.35
N TYR A 61 -3.34 6.60 4.65
CA TYR A 61 -3.44 5.31 5.34
C TYR A 61 -2.47 5.18 6.52
N LEU A 62 -1.40 5.98 6.55
CA LEU A 62 -0.57 6.16 7.74
C LEU A 62 -1.30 7.15 8.66
N LYS A 63 -1.74 6.71 9.84
CA LYS A 63 -2.43 7.58 10.79
C LYS A 63 -1.61 8.84 11.08
N ASP A 64 -2.29 9.99 11.16
CA ASP A 64 -1.76 11.24 11.73
C ASP A 64 -1.19 10.97 13.13
N GLY A 65 0.12 10.75 13.24
CA GLY A 65 0.78 10.41 14.50
C GLY A 65 2.05 9.55 14.38
N GLU A 66 2.32 8.93 13.24
CA GLU A 66 3.62 8.27 12.98
C GLU A 66 4.63 9.18 12.27
N HIS A 67 4.37 10.49 12.25
CA HIS A 67 5.36 11.49 11.87
C HIS A 67 6.26 11.76 13.07
N ASP A 68 7.22 10.86 13.28
CA ASP A 68 8.55 11.08 13.88
C ASP A 68 8.61 12.30 14.82
N GLU A 69 8.50 12.07 16.14
CA GLU A 69 8.84 13.05 17.19
C GLU A 69 10.30 13.49 17.05
N ARG A 70 10.60 14.35 16.08
CA ARG A 70 11.86 15.08 16.06
C ARG A 70 11.76 16.09 17.18
N PRO A 71 12.65 16.05 18.19
CA PRO A 71 12.63 17.07 19.23
C PRO A 71 12.85 18.42 18.56
N ALA A 72 11.90 19.33 18.76
CA ALA A 72 12.00 20.69 18.27
C ALA A 72 13.32 21.29 18.76
N ARG A 73 14.26 21.51 17.84
CA ARG A 73 15.45 22.32 18.10
C ARG A 73 14.97 23.73 18.41
N GLY A 74 14.93 24.08 19.68
CA GLY A 74 14.72 25.47 20.10
C GLY A 74 13.97 25.60 21.41
N ASN A 75 14.69 25.44 22.52
CA ASN A 75 14.74 26.43 23.59
C ASN A 75 15.71 25.94 24.68
N LEU A 76 16.93 26.48 24.66
CA LEU A 76 17.78 26.51 25.85
C LEU A 76 17.30 27.71 26.70
N PRO A 77 16.75 27.49 27.91
CA PRO A 77 16.59 28.58 28.85
C PRO A 77 17.98 28.96 29.38
N ASN A 78 18.36 30.16 28.98
CA ASN A 78 19.40 31.05 29.47
C ASN A 78 19.95 30.73 30.87
N SER A 79 21.28 30.56 30.96
CA SER A 79 22.02 30.56 32.21
C SER A 79 21.90 31.91 32.91
N ARG A 80 21.30 31.93 34.11
CA ARG A 80 21.62 32.86 35.20
C ARG A 80 21.38 32.18 36.54
#